data_AF-A0AAQ6A1S2-F1
#
_entry.id   AF-A0AAQ6A1S2-F1
#
_cell.length_a   1.000
_cell.length_b   1.000
_cell.length_c   1.000
_cell.angle_alpha   90.00
_cell.angle_beta   90.00
_cell.angle_gamma   90.00
#
_symmetry.space_group_name_H-M   'P 1'
#
loop_
_entity.id
_entity.type
_entity.pdbx_description
1 polymer ?
#
loop_
_entity_poly.entity_id
_entity_poly.type
_entity_poly.pdbx_seq_one_letter_code
_entity_poly.pdbx_strand_id
1 'polypeptide(L)'
;MSDGLKAFLLKHSFKNDKAMALRIWETVKLMIFGFFLCVDAFLYVFTLLPLRVLLALLRLLTLPCCGFSGSRLLQPAQVCDVLKGLILVLCFSMMHYVDYSMMYHMIRGQSVIKLYIIYNMLEVADRLFSSFGQDILDALYWTATEPKERKRDSIGVIPHFFMAVFYVFLHAILIMVQASTLNVAFNSHNKSLLTIMMSNNFVEIKGSVFKKFEKNNLFQMSNSGKIFSPP
;
A
#
# COMPACT_ATOMS: atom_id res chain seq x y z
N MET A 1 -60.36 7.48 -2.45
CA MET A 1 -59.25 7.79 -1.52
C MET A 1 -58.16 6.72 -1.49
N SER A 2 -58.51 5.43 -1.65
CA SER A 2 -57.54 4.31 -1.71
C SER A 2 -56.53 4.38 -2.87
N ASP A 3 -56.95 4.80 -4.06
CA ASP A 3 -56.08 4.72 -5.26
C ASP A 3 -54.99 5.81 -5.30
N GLY A 4 -55.28 7.00 -4.73
CA GLY A 4 -54.29 8.07 -4.57
C GLY A 4 -53.18 7.72 -3.58
N LEU A 5 -53.51 6.98 -2.51
CA LEU A 5 -52.53 6.52 -1.51
C LEU A 5 -51.62 5.42 -2.09
N LYS A 6 -52.17 4.50 -2.88
CA LYS A 6 -51.37 3.50 -3.61
C LYS A 6 -50.43 4.15 -4.62
N ALA A 7 -50.90 5.13 -5.39
CA ALA A 7 -50.04 5.86 -6.34
C ALA A 7 -48.92 6.66 -5.64
N PHE A 8 -49.20 7.24 -4.46
CA PHE A 8 -48.20 7.95 -3.66
C PHE A 8 -47.15 7.00 -3.06
N LEU A 9 -47.58 5.86 -2.49
CA LEU A 9 -46.68 4.84 -1.94
C LEU A 9 -45.81 4.19 -3.03
N LEU A 10 -46.38 3.93 -4.21
CA LEU A 10 -45.63 3.36 -5.34
C LEU A 10 -44.61 4.38 -5.87
N LYS A 11 -44.96 5.67 -5.95
CA LYS A 11 -44.03 6.74 -6.33
C LYS A 11 -42.91 6.93 -5.30
N HIS A 12 -43.21 6.78 -4.01
CA HIS A 12 -42.21 6.84 -2.93
C HIS A 12 -41.29 5.62 -2.93
N SER A 13 -41.83 4.41 -3.12
CA SER A 13 -41.04 3.17 -3.27
C SER A 13 -40.12 3.26 -4.49
N PHE A 14 -40.64 3.68 -5.64
CA PHE A 14 -39.86 3.81 -6.87
C PHE A 14 -38.78 4.91 -6.78
N LYS A 15 -39.03 5.97 -6.01
CA LYS A 15 -38.02 7.01 -5.72
C LYS A 15 -36.91 6.46 -4.82
N ASN A 16 -37.25 5.63 -3.83
CA ASN A 16 -36.28 4.97 -2.97
C ASN A 16 -35.46 3.91 -3.73
N ASP A 17 -36.09 3.15 -4.63
CA ASP A 17 -35.41 2.17 -5.49
C ASP A 17 -34.43 2.85 -6.45
N LYS A 18 -34.83 3.96 -7.07
CA LYS A 18 -33.93 4.77 -7.91
C LYS A 18 -32.81 5.41 -7.11
N ALA A 19 -33.07 5.91 -5.91
CA ALA A 19 -32.04 6.46 -5.03
C ALA A 19 -31.04 5.38 -4.59
N MET A 20 -31.52 4.17 -4.30
CA MET A 20 -30.68 3.02 -3.98
C MET A 20 -29.83 2.61 -5.19
N ALA A 21 -30.43 2.49 -6.37
CA ALA A 21 -29.71 2.16 -7.61
C ALA A 21 -28.63 3.20 -7.96
N LEU A 22 -28.91 4.49 -7.74
CA LEU A 22 -27.96 5.58 -7.99
C LEU A 22 -26.77 5.52 -7.01
N ARG A 23 -27.04 5.21 -5.72
CA ARG A 23 -25.97 4.98 -4.73
C ARG A 23 -25.12 3.75 -5.04
N ILE A 24 -25.74 2.67 -5.51
CA ILE A 24 -25.01 1.46 -5.95
C ILE A 24 -24.12 1.80 -7.15
N TRP A 25 -24.65 2.55 -8.13
CA TRP A 25 -23.90 2.93 -9.33
C TRP A 25 -22.69 3.81 -9.02
N GLU A 26 -22.84 4.75 -8.09
CA GLU A 26 -21.74 5.60 -7.62
C GLU A 26 -20.66 4.80 -6.88
N THR A 27 -21.07 3.81 -6.07
CA THR A 27 -20.16 2.90 -5.36
C THR A 27 -19.36 2.03 -6.33
N VAL A 28 -20.01 1.48 -7.36
CA VAL A 28 -19.34 0.65 -8.39
C VAL A 28 -18.31 1.47 -9.17
N LYS A 29 -18.62 2.72 -9.52
CA LYS A 29 -17.65 3.63 -10.18
C LYS A 29 -16.41 3.86 -9.33
N LEU A 30 -16.58 4.08 -8.02
CA LEU A 30 -15.46 4.28 -7.10
C LEU A 30 -14.59 3.02 -6.98
N MET A 31 -15.21 1.84 -6.95
CA MET A 31 -14.48 0.56 -6.90
C MET A 31 -13.67 0.32 -8.18
N ILE A 32 -14.23 0.62 -9.36
CA ILE A 32 -13.52 0.51 -10.65
C ILE A 32 -12.34 1.47 -10.72
N PHE A 33 -12.51 2.71 -10.25
CA PHE A 33 -11.41 3.67 -10.18
C PHE A 33 -10.29 3.20 -9.24
N GLY A 34 -10.66 2.68 -8.06
CA GLY A 34 -9.70 2.08 -7.12
C GLY A 34 -8.94 0.90 -7.72
N PHE A 35 -9.63 0.03 -8.47
CA PHE A 35 -9.00 -1.08 -9.18
C PHE A 35 -7.96 -0.61 -10.19
N PHE A 36 -8.29 0.38 -11.03
CA PHE A 36 -7.33 0.95 -11.98
C PHE A 36 -6.11 1.57 -11.28
N LEU A 37 -6.32 2.25 -10.15
CA LEU A 37 -5.22 2.81 -9.35
C LEU A 37 -4.31 1.72 -8.77
N CYS A 38 -4.90 0.62 -8.27
CA CYS A 38 -4.15 -0.54 -7.80
C CYS A 38 -3.39 -1.23 -8.94
N VAL A 39 -3.99 -1.35 -10.12
CA VAL A 39 -3.33 -1.93 -11.31
C VAL A 39 -2.16 -1.06 -11.75
N ASP A 40 -2.31 0.27 -11.78
CA ASP A 40 -1.22 1.20 -12.11
C ASP A 40 -0.06 1.08 -11.10
N ALA A 41 -0.36 1.09 -9.80
CA ALA A 41 0.64 0.90 -8.75
C ALA A 41 1.33 -0.48 -8.83
N PHE A 42 0.58 -1.54 -9.11
CA PHE A 42 1.13 -2.89 -9.30
C PHE A 42 2.03 -2.95 -10.54
N LEU A 43 1.59 -2.37 -11.66
CA LEU A 43 2.37 -2.30 -12.89
C LEU A 43 3.66 -1.48 -12.67
N TYR A 44 3.59 -0.40 -11.90
CA TYR A 44 4.73 0.39 -11.50
C TYR A 44 5.74 -0.46 -10.72
N VAL A 45 5.31 -1.17 -9.67
CA VAL A 45 6.19 -2.03 -8.87
C VAL A 45 6.74 -3.18 -9.71
N PHE A 46 5.91 -3.87 -10.49
CA PHE A 46 6.32 -5.02 -11.28
C PHE A 46 7.22 -4.66 -12.46
N THR A 47 7.07 -3.46 -13.05
CA THR A 47 7.84 -3.07 -14.25
C THR A 47 9.07 -2.26 -13.88
N LEU A 48 8.93 -1.24 -13.02
CA LEU A 48 10.02 -0.30 -12.75
C LEU A 48 11.02 -0.80 -11.72
N LEU A 49 10.58 -1.63 -10.76
CA LEU A 49 11.46 -2.16 -9.74
C LEU A 49 12.49 -3.17 -10.31
N PRO A 50 12.11 -4.21 -11.09
CA PRO A 50 13.10 -5.09 -11.70
C PRO A 50 13.92 -4.39 -12.77
N LEU A 51 13.34 -3.44 -13.51
CA LEU A 51 14.08 -2.63 -14.50
C LEU A 51 15.21 -1.83 -13.86
N ARG A 52 14.98 -1.21 -12.68
CA ARG A 52 16.03 -0.49 -11.94
C ARG A 52 17.10 -1.42 -11.39
N VAL A 53 16.71 -2.57 -10.85
CA VAL A 53 17.66 -3.59 -10.36
C VAL A 53 18.52 -4.12 -11.53
N LEU A 54 17.91 -4.35 -12.69
CA LEU A 54 18.60 -4.77 -13.91
C LEU A 54 19.56 -3.69 -14.41
N LEU A 55 19.16 -2.42 -14.45
CA LEU A 55 20.04 -1.30 -14.81
C LEU A 55 21.22 -1.13 -13.83
N ALA A 56 20.99 -1.31 -12.53
CA ALA A 56 22.04 -1.28 -11.51
C ALA A 56 23.03 -2.45 -11.68
N LEU A 57 22.52 -3.66 -11.95
CA LEU A 57 23.32 -4.85 -12.27
C LEU A 57 24.11 -4.68 -13.57
N LEU A 58 23.49 -4.15 -14.64
CA LEU A 58 24.15 -3.90 -15.91
C LEU A 58 25.27 -2.87 -15.75
N ARG A 59 25.09 -1.78 -15.00
CA ARG A 59 26.18 -0.85 -14.67
C ARG A 59 27.28 -1.53 -13.86
N LEU A 60 26.94 -2.28 -12.81
CA LEU A 60 27.92 -3.00 -12.00
C LEU A 60 28.73 -4.02 -12.82
N LEU A 61 28.10 -4.68 -13.79
CA LEU A 61 28.71 -5.68 -14.68
C LEU A 61 29.51 -5.06 -15.83
N THR A 62 29.15 -3.86 -16.29
CA THR A 62 29.89 -3.12 -17.33
C THR A 62 31.09 -2.35 -16.79
N LEU A 63 31.10 -2.00 -15.49
CA LEU A 63 32.23 -1.38 -14.80
C LEU A 63 33.55 -2.20 -14.86
N PRO A 64 33.57 -3.53 -14.68
CA PRO A 64 34.82 -4.31 -14.73
C PRO A 64 35.39 -4.48 -16.14
N CYS A 65 34.62 -4.30 -17.23
CA CYS A 65 35.10 -4.51 -18.61
C CYS A 65 35.59 -3.25 -19.34
N CYS A 66 35.23 -2.05 -18.89
CA CYS A 66 35.58 -0.78 -19.55
C CYS A 66 36.22 0.22 -18.60
N GLY A 67 37.50 0.01 -18.27
CA GLY A 67 38.46 1.06 -17.87
C GLY A 67 38.11 1.98 -16.69
N PHE A 68 38.91 1.88 -15.62
CA PHE A 68 39.05 2.88 -14.55
C PHE A 68 39.19 4.32 -15.11
N SER A 69 38.10 5.06 -15.27
CA SER A 69 38.14 6.51 -15.43
C SER A 69 36.84 7.13 -14.98
N GLY A 70 36.88 7.81 -13.83
CA GLY A 70 35.78 8.64 -13.36
C GLY A 70 35.00 8.08 -12.18
N SER A 71 35.70 7.76 -11.08
CA SER A 71 35.12 7.82 -9.73
C SER A 71 34.72 9.26 -9.40
N ARG A 72 33.68 9.78 -10.06
CA ARG A 72 32.98 11.01 -9.64
C ARG A 72 31.66 10.56 -9.05
N LEU A 73 31.62 10.63 -7.72
CA LEU A 73 30.41 10.60 -6.89
C LEU A 73 29.45 9.46 -7.23
N LEU A 74 29.45 8.39 -6.43
CA LEU A 74 28.24 7.61 -6.24
C LEU A 74 27.10 8.60 -5.97
N GLN A 75 26.24 8.79 -6.96
CA GLN A 75 25.11 9.69 -6.84
C GLN A 75 24.25 9.11 -5.70
N PRO A 76 23.92 9.89 -4.65
CA PRO A 76 23.17 9.38 -3.48
C PRO A 76 21.86 8.66 -3.88
N ALA A 77 21.27 9.06 -5.01
CA ALA A 77 20.14 8.38 -5.63
C ALA A 77 20.41 6.89 -5.96
N GLN A 78 21.61 6.54 -6.44
CA GLN A 78 21.96 5.17 -6.82
C GLN A 78 22.15 4.27 -5.59
N VAL A 79 22.68 4.80 -4.47
CA VAL A 79 22.80 4.05 -3.21
C VAL A 79 21.41 3.74 -2.64
N CYS A 80 20.50 4.73 -2.70
CA CYS A 80 19.11 4.59 -2.29
C CYS A 80 18.36 3.51 -3.10
N ASP A 81 18.52 3.47 -4.42
CA ASP A 81 17.91 2.44 -5.28
C ASP A 81 18.50 1.03 -5.03
N VAL A 82 19.81 0.91 -4.79
CA VAL A 82 20.44 -0.38 -4.45
C VAL A 82 19.98 -0.88 -3.08
N LEU A 83 19.88 0.00 -2.07
CA LEU A 83 19.41 -0.36 -0.73
C LEU A 83 17.96 -0.86 -0.76
N LYS A 84 17.09 -0.17 -1.50
CA LYS A 84 15.71 -0.61 -1.78
C LYS A 84 15.67 -2.01 -2.39
N GLY A 85 16.46 -2.23 -3.44
CA GLY A 85 16.53 -3.53 -4.12
C GLY A 85 16.99 -4.64 -3.18
N LEU A 86 17.99 -4.37 -2.34
CA LEU A 86 18.55 -5.36 -1.41
C LEU A 86 17.55 -5.74 -0.30
N ILE A 87 16.82 -4.77 0.27
CA ILE A 87 15.74 -5.04 1.24
C ILE A 87 14.66 -5.92 0.60
N LEU A 88 14.30 -5.65 -0.65
CA LEU A 88 13.25 -6.40 -1.34
C LEU A 88 13.68 -7.84 -1.65
N VAL A 89 14.91 -8.04 -2.12
CA VAL A 89 15.45 -9.39 -2.38
C VAL A 89 15.55 -10.21 -1.09
N LEU A 90 16.02 -9.61 0.01
CA LEU A 90 16.06 -10.28 1.31
C LEU A 90 14.66 -10.64 1.81
N CYS A 91 13.70 -9.70 1.72
CA CYS A 91 12.32 -9.97 2.09
C CYS A 91 11.71 -11.10 1.25
N PHE A 92 11.93 -11.10 -0.07
CA PHE A 92 11.46 -12.16 -0.96
C PHE A 92 12.03 -13.53 -0.57
N SER A 93 13.34 -13.59 -0.30
CA SER A 93 13.98 -14.83 0.16
C SER A 93 13.43 -15.32 1.49
N MET A 94 13.19 -14.42 2.45
CA MET A 94 12.60 -14.77 3.75
C MET A 94 11.13 -15.19 3.64
N MET A 95 10.38 -14.57 2.73
CA MET A 95 8.98 -14.91 2.48
C MET A 95 8.83 -16.30 1.84
N HIS A 96 9.77 -16.69 0.98
CA HIS A 96 9.81 -18.04 0.41
C HIS A 96 10.01 -19.13 1.49
N TYR A 97 10.63 -18.79 2.63
CA TYR A 97 10.76 -19.71 3.76
C TYR A 97 9.45 -19.90 4.54
N VAL A 98 8.49 -18.99 4.40
CA VAL A 98 7.20 -19.06 5.10
C VAL A 98 6.20 -19.80 4.22
N ASP A 99 5.89 -21.05 4.56
CA ASP A 99 4.91 -21.85 3.83
C ASP A 99 3.49 -21.25 3.94
N TYR A 100 3.00 -20.65 2.84
CA TYR A 100 1.63 -20.13 2.73
C TYR A 100 0.57 -21.16 3.15
N SER A 101 0.80 -22.43 2.81
CA SER A 101 -0.10 -23.55 3.11
C SER A 101 -0.30 -23.78 4.61
N MET A 102 0.76 -23.62 5.42
CA MET A 102 0.68 -23.81 6.88
C MET A 102 -0.15 -22.69 7.52
N MET A 103 0.10 -21.46 7.10
CA MET A 103 -0.63 -20.29 7.59
C MET A 103 -2.12 -20.38 7.23
N TYR A 104 -2.44 -20.78 5.99
CA TYR A 104 -3.81 -21.00 5.54
C TYR A 104 -4.53 -22.08 6.35
N HIS A 105 -3.84 -23.20 6.66
CA HIS A 105 -4.43 -24.28 7.44
C HIS A 105 -4.71 -23.87 8.89
N MET A 106 -3.78 -23.13 9.51
CA MET A 106 -3.94 -22.60 10.87
C MET A 106 -5.13 -21.62 10.98
N ILE A 107 -5.35 -20.79 9.94
CA ILE A 107 -6.46 -19.82 9.88
C ILE A 107 -7.80 -20.53 9.66
N ARG A 108 -7.85 -21.56 8.81
CA ARG A 108 -9.08 -22.32 8.52
C ARG A 108 -9.61 -23.09 9.75
N GLY A 109 -8.74 -23.47 10.68
CA GLY A 109 -9.11 -24.16 11.92
C GLY A 109 -9.79 -23.28 12.98
N GLN A 110 -9.89 -21.96 12.77
CA GLN A 110 -10.47 -21.03 13.74
C GLN A 110 -11.98 -20.85 13.56
N SER A 111 -12.67 -20.44 14.64
CA SER A 111 -14.10 -20.13 14.56
C SER A 111 -14.35 -18.80 13.82
N VAL A 112 -15.46 -18.73 13.07
CA VAL A 112 -15.82 -17.58 12.23
C VAL A 112 -15.89 -16.26 13.02
N ILE A 113 -16.39 -16.29 14.26
CA ILE A 113 -16.44 -15.12 15.14
C ILE A 113 -15.04 -14.65 15.56
N LYS A 114 -14.13 -15.57 15.88
CA LYS A 114 -12.73 -15.23 16.21
C LYS A 114 -12.02 -14.66 14.98
N LEU A 115 -12.28 -15.22 13.81
CA LEU A 115 -11.70 -14.77 12.54
C LEU A 115 -12.08 -13.31 12.22
N TYR A 116 -13.32 -12.90 12.49
CA TYR A 116 -13.76 -11.52 12.32
C TYR A 116 -13.01 -10.55 13.25
N ILE A 117 -12.85 -10.91 14.52
CA ILE A 117 -12.10 -10.08 15.48
C ILE A 117 -10.64 -9.97 15.05
N ILE A 118 -10.02 -11.08 14.63
CA ILE A 118 -8.64 -11.10 14.12
C ILE A 118 -8.50 -10.20 12.89
N TYR A 119 -9.44 -10.25 11.94
CA TYR A 119 -9.40 -9.37 10.78
C TYR A 119 -9.43 -7.88 11.18
N ASN A 120 -10.32 -7.50 12.11
CA ASN A 120 -10.41 -6.12 12.59
C ASN A 120 -9.12 -5.67 13.30
N MET A 121 -8.48 -6.58 14.07
CA MET A 121 -7.19 -6.29 14.70
C MET A 121 -6.06 -6.20 13.68
N LEU A 122 -6.06 -7.05 12.63
CA LEU A 122 -5.09 -7.00 11.55
C LEU A 122 -5.22 -5.74 10.71
N GLU A 123 -6.44 -5.24 10.48
CA GLU A 123 -6.68 -3.97 9.80
C GLU A 123 -6.08 -2.79 10.60
N VAL A 124 -6.30 -2.75 11.92
CA VAL A 124 -5.68 -1.72 12.78
C VAL A 124 -4.16 -1.87 12.81
N ALA A 125 -3.65 -3.10 12.89
CA ALA A 125 -2.23 -3.37 12.85
C ALA A 125 -1.61 -2.89 11.52
N ASP A 126 -2.23 -3.19 10.37
CA ASP A 126 -1.74 -2.75 9.06
C ASP A 126 -1.60 -1.21 8.99
N ARG A 127 -2.59 -0.46 9.49
CA ARG A 127 -2.51 1.00 9.56
C ARG A 127 -1.36 1.49 10.45
N LEU A 128 -1.14 0.82 11.58
CA LEU A 128 -0.05 1.14 12.51
C LEU A 128 1.32 0.85 11.88
N PHE A 129 1.47 -0.32 11.24
CA PHE A 129 2.68 -0.69 10.53
C PHE A 129 2.92 0.24 9.34
N SER A 130 1.89 0.64 8.58
CA SER A 130 2.03 1.58 7.46
C SER A 130 2.53 2.96 7.90
N SER A 131 2.10 3.46 9.07
CA SER A 131 2.65 4.69 9.66
C SER A 131 4.10 4.48 10.10
N PHE A 132 4.37 3.40 10.83
CA PHE A 132 5.71 3.11 11.37
C PHE A 132 6.75 2.84 10.27
N GLY A 133 6.32 2.25 9.16
CA GLY A 133 7.17 1.99 8.00
C GLY A 133 7.64 3.24 7.29
N GLN A 134 6.78 4.25 7.20
CA GLN A 134 7.18 5.55 6.64
C GLN A 134 8.30 6.16 7.48
N ASP A 135 8.18 6.13 8.80
CA ASP A 135 9.21 6.66 9.71
C ASP A 135 10.53 5.87 9.63
N ILE A 136 10.48 4.52 9.61
CA ILE A 136 11.69 3.69 9.51
C ILE A 136 12.37 3.88 8.15
N LEU A 137 11.61 3.86 7.06
CA LEU A 137 12.17 4.00 5.72
C LEU A 137 12.73 5.41 5.51
N ASP A 138 12.07 6.44 6.03
CA ASP A 138 12.57 7.82 5.96
C ASP A 138 13.86 7.99 6.78
N ALA A 139 13.92 7.44 8.00
CA ALA A 139 15.14 7.41 8.79
C ALA A 139 16.28 6.65 8.07
N LEU A 140 15.96 5.52 7.42
CA LEU A 140 16.94 4.76 6.63
C LEU A 140 17.44 5.56 5.42
N TYR A 141 16.56 6.27 4.71
CA TYR A 141 16.95 7.13 3.60
C TYR A 141 17.78 8.32 4.05
N TRP A 142 17.40 8.93 5.17
CA TRP A 142 18.16 10.02 5.78
C TRP A 142 19.59 9.58 6.07
N THR A 143 19.76 8.45 6.76
CA THR A 143 21.09 7.88 7.06
C THR A 143 21.85 7.46 5.80
N ALA A 144 21.17 6.97 4.76
CA ALA A 144 21.82 6.57 3.50
C ALA A 144 22.29 7.75 2.63
N THR A 145 21.70 8.94 2.82
CA THR A 145 21.98 10.15 2.04
C THR A 145 23.00 11.06 2.72
N GLU A 146 23.27 10.85 4.01
CA GLU A 146 24.18 11.68 4.79
C GLU A 146 25.63 11.57 4.26
N PRO A 147 26.30 12.68 3.90
CA PRO A 147 27.65 12.66 3.38
C PRO A 147 28.60 12.16 4.49
N LYS A 148 29.39 11.15 4.13
CA LYS A 148 30.24 10.35 5.03
C LYS A 148 31.39 11.17 5.63
N GLU A 149 31.09 12.03 6.60
CA GLU A 149 32.08 12.72 7.41
C GLU A 149 32.43 11.86 8.64
N ARG A 150 33.54 11.13 8.51
CA ARG A 150 34.30 10.40 9.56
C ARG A 150 33.92 8.93 9.87
N LYS A 151 34.99 8.13 9.98
CA LYS A 151 35.08 6.66 10.05
C LYS A 151 34.46 5.98 11.29
N ARG A 152 33.63 6.62 12.12
CA ARG A 152 33.10 6.01 13.36
C ARG A 152 31.61 5.61 13.31
N ASP A 153 30.86 6.06 12.31
CA ASP A 153 29.41 5.76 12.20
C ASP A 153 29.06 4.57 11.31
N SER A 154 30.06 3.86 10.76
CA SER A 154 29.83 2.68 9.92
C SER A 154 29.18 1.50 10.67
N ILE A 155 29.21 1.52 12.01
CA ILE A 155 28.56 0.51 12.87
C ILE A 155 27.07 0.81 13.11
N GLY A 156 26.62 2.06 12.94
CA GLY A 156 25.21 2.45 13.15
C GLY A 156 24.30 2.13 11.96
N VAL A 157 24.84 2.09 10.73
CA VAL A 157 24.02 1.84 9.52
C VAL A 157 23.49 0.40 9.45
N ILE A 158 24.28 -0.56 9.94
CA ILE A 158 23.94 -1.99 9.94
C ILE A 158 22.69 -2.31 10.80
N PRO A 159 22.56 -1.84 12.05
CA PRO A 159 21.35 -2.08 12.84
C PRO A 159 20.12 -1.36 12.26
N HIS A 160 20.26 -0.14 11.72
CA HIS A 160 19.15 0.53 11.02
C HIS A 160 18.68 -0.27 9.80
N PHE A 161 19.61 -0.83 9.05
CA PHE A 161 19.32 -1.71 7.92
C PHE A 161 18.58 -2.99 8.36
N PHE A 162 19.07 -3.66 9.41
CA PHE A 162 18.41 -4.85 9.95
C PHE A 162 16.99 -4.56 10.47
N MET A 163 16.80 -3.43 11.17
CA MET A 163 15.48 -3.01 11.63
C MET A 163 14.51 -2.78 10.47
N ALA A 164 14.98 -2.18 9.37
CA ALA A 164 14.15 -2.00 8.17
C ALA A 164 13.77 -3.33 7.51
N VAL A 165 14.72 -4.27 7.38
CA VAL A 165 14.43 -5.61 6.83
C VAL A 165 13.42 -6.36 7.72
N PHE A 166 13.62 -6.33 9.04
CA PHE A 166 12.72 -6.95 9.99
C PHE A 166 11.32 -6.33 9.94
N TYR A 167 11.22 -5.01 9.87
CA TYR A 167 9.95 -4.30 9.69
C TYR A 167 9.24 -4.73 8.40
N VAL A 168 9.93 -4.72 7.25
CA VAL A 168 9.34 -5.08 5.95
C VAL A 168 8.89 -6.55 5.95
N PHE A 169 9.65 -7.44 6.59
CA PHE A 169 9.28 -8.84 6.76
C PHE A 169 8.00 -9.02 7.61
N LEU A 170 7.91 -8.35 8.77
CA LEU A 170 6.71 -8.39 9.60
C LEU A 170 5.48 -7.82 8.87
N HIS A 171 5.64 -6.69 8.18
CA HIS A 171 4.57 -6.08 7.40
C HIS A 171 4.09 -7.00 6.27
N ALA A 172 5.02 -7.70 5.61
CA ALA A 172 4.70 -8.68 4.58
C ALA A 172 3.92 -9.88 5.12
N ILE A 173 4.26 -10.39 6.32
CA ILE A 173 3.49 -11.44 7.00
C ILE A 173 2.07 -10.94 7.31
N LEU A 174 1.92 -9.72 7.84
CA LEU A 174 0.60 -9.14 8.13
C LEU A 174 -0.29 -9.08 6.89
N ILE A 175 0.25 -8.58 5.77
CA ILE A 175 -0.47 -8.55 4.48
C ILE A 175 -0.86 -9.97 4.04
N MET A 176 0.03 -10.95 4.21
CA MET A 176 -0.26 -12.36 3.87
C MET A 176 -1.37 -12.96 4.75
N VAL A 177 -1.39 -12.65 6.05
CA VAL A 177 -2.44 -13.09 6.99
C VAL A 177 -3.76 -12.42 6.65
N GLN A 178 -3.75 -11.14 6.30
CA GLN A 178 -4.95 -10.41 5.88
C GLN A 178 -5.54 -10.99 4.59
N ALA A 179 -4.69 -11.28 3.59
CA ALA A 179 -5.10 -11.88 2.32
C ALA A 179 -5.68 -13.30 2.50
N SER A 180 -5.05 -14.14 3.32
CA SER A 180 -5.55 -15.49 3.61
C SER A 180 -6.83 -15.49 4.44
N THR A 181 -6.95 -14.59 5.43
CA THR A 181 -8.17 -14.38 6.21
C THR A 181 -9.33 -13.95 5.33
N LEU A 182 -9.08 -13.00 4.41
CA LEU A 182 -10.06 -12.55 3.44
C LEU A 182 -10.45 -13.67 2.47
N ASN A 183 -9.49 -14.48 1.99
CA ASN A 183 -9.78 -15.65 1.15
C ASN A 183 -10.70 -16.67 1.87
N VAL A 184 -10.46 -16.93 3.15
CA VAL A 184 -11.35 -17.80 3.97
C VAL A 184 -12.72 -17.15 4.18
N ALA A 185 -12.78 -15.83 4.39
CA ALA A 185 -14.04 -15.11 4.53
C ALA A 185 -14.87 -15.14 3.24
N PHE A 186 -14.25 -14.95 2.07
CA PHE A 186 -14.88 -15.10 0.74
C PHE A 186 -15.38 -16.52 0.49
N ASN A 187 -14.62 -17.52 0.93
CA ASN A 187 -15.00 -18.92 0.82
C ASN A 187 -16.09 -19.32 1.85
N SER A 188 -16.30 -18.52 2.90
CA SER A 188 -17.38 -18.76 3.85
C SER A 188 -18.72 -18.29 3.24
N HIS A 189 -19.75 -19.14 3.26
CA HIS A 189 -21.06 -18.89 2.64
C HIS A 189 -21.86 -17.72 3.30
N ASN A 190 -21.23 -16.91 4.15
CA ASN A 190 -21.82 -15.81 4.89
C ASN A 190 -21.60 -14.49 4.15
N LYS A 191 -22.45 -14.19 3.17
CA LYS A 191 -22.44 -12.94 2.39
C LYS A 191 -22.49 -11.67 3.27
N SER A 192 -23.08 -11.77 4.46
CA SER A 192 -23.21 -10.68 5.43
C SER A 192 -21.86 -10.20 5.98
N LEU A 193 -20.99 -11.12 6.42
CA LEU A 193 -19.70 -10.78 7.04
C LEU A 193 -18.76 -10.09 6.06
N LEU A 194 -18.71 -10.60 4.83
CA LEU A 194 -17.92 -10.02 3.74
C LEU A 194 -18.42 -8.63 3.36
N THR A 195 -19.74 -8.44 3.30
CA THR A 195 -20.35 -7.14 2.99
C THR A 195 -20.01 -6.11 4.07
N ILE A 196 -20.05 -6.49 5.35
CA ILE A 196 -19.69 -5.60 6.47
C ILE A 196 -18.20 -5.20 6.36
N MET A 197 -17.31 -6.16 6.15
CA MET A 197 -15.88 -5.93 6.00
C MET A 197 -15.54 -5.00 4.82
N MET A 198 -16.15 -5.23 3.65
CA MET A 198 -15.97 -4.37 2.47
C MET A 198 -16.57 -2.97 2.68
N SER A 199 -17.68 -2.86 3.41
CA SER A 199 -18.32 -1.57 3.71
C SER A 199 -17.48 -0.70 4.65
N ASN A 200 -16.81 -1.30 5.65
CA ASN A 200 -15.91 -0.59 6.57
C ASN A 200 -14.67 -0.07 5.84
N ASN A 201 -14.03 -0.91 5.03
CA ASN A 201 -12.88 -0.51 4.20
C ASN A 201 -13.26 0.59 3.20
N PHE A 202 -14.46 0.56 2.62
CA PHE A 202 -14.92 1.58 1.68
C PHE A 202 -15.11 2.96 2.31
N VAL A 203 -15.67 3.04 3.52
CA VAL A 203 -15.82 4.33 4.25
C VAL A 203 -14.45 4.92 4.59
N GLU A 204 -13.50 4.08 4.98
CA GLU A 204 -12.15 4.52 5.30
C GLU A 204 -11.39 5.01 4.07
N ILE A 205 -11.42 4.25 2.97
CA ILE A 205 -10.80 4.65 1.69
C ILE A 205 -11.43 5.95 1.19
N LYS A 206 -12.76 6.11 1.31
CA LYS A 206 -13.45 7.36 0.99
C LYS A 206 -12.88 8.52 1.83
N GLY A 207 -12.77 8.34 3.15
CA GLY A 207 -12.23 9.36 4.05
C GLY A 207 -10.77 9.74 3.76
N SER A 208 -9.92 8.76 3.44
CA SER A 208 -8.49 9.00 3.17
C SER A 208 -8.26 9.63 1.80
N VAL A 209 -8.97 9.18 0.76
CA VAL A 209 -8.85 9.71 -0.60
C VAL A 209 -9.36 11.15 -0.68
N PHE A 210 -10.53 11.46 -0.13
CA PHE A 210 -11.06 12.83 -0.17
C PHE A 210 -10.18 13.81 0.62
N LYS A 211 -9.68 13.40 1.79
CA LYS A 211 -8.81 14.25 2.62
C LYS A 211 -7.41 14.44 2.03
N LYS A 212 -6.90 13.46 1.26
CA LYS A 212 -5.58 13.51 0.61
C LYS A 212 -5.64 14.24 -0.74
N PHE A 213 -6.73 14.12 -1.50
CA PHE A 213 -6.97 14.88 -2.72
C PHE A 213 -7.19 16.37 -2.48
N GLU A 214 -7.91 16.72 -1.40
CA GLU A 214 -8.17 18.12 -1.05
C GLU A 214 -6.88 18.86 -0.68
N LYS A 215 -5.99 18.26 0.12
CA LYS A 215 -4.69 18.86 0.47
C LYS A 215 -3.75 19.01 -0.73
N ASN A 216 -3.56 17.97 -1.54
CA ASN A 216 -2.60 18.03 -2.65
C ASN A 216 -3.03 18.99 -3.78
N ASN A 217 -4.33 19.12 -4.05
CA ASN A 217 -4.84 20.08 -5.05
C ASN A 217 -4.90 21.52 -4.51
N LEU A 218 -5.26 21.75 -3.24
CA LEU A 218 -5.27 23.11 -2.66
C LEU A 218 -3.88 23.74 -2.59
N PHE A 219 -2.83 22.97 -2.31
CA PHE A 219 -1.47 23.52 -2.28
C PHE A 219 -0.94 23.86 -3.68
N GLN A 220 -1.28 23.07 -4.72
CA GLN A 220 -0.94 23.44 -6.10
C GLN A 220 -1.77 24.63 -6.61
N MET A 221 -3.07 24.71 -6.26
CA MET A 221 -3.92 25.85 -6.61
C MET A 221 -3.51 27.14 -5.87
N SER A 222 -3.06 27.04 -4.61
CA SER A 222 -2.60 28.19 -3.80
C SER A 222 -1.22 28.69 -4.25
N ASN A 223 -0.30 27.80 -4.64
CA ASN A 223 1.04 28.18 -5.08
C ASN A 223 1.09 28.60 -6.56
N SER A 224 0.15 28.13 -7.40
CA SER A 224 0.01 28.62 -8.78
C SER A 224 -0.51 30.06 -8.86
N GLY A 225 -1.13 30.58 -7.79
CA GLY A 225 -1.68 31.95 -7.74
C GLY A 225 -0.68 33.04 -7.34
N LYS A 226 0.54 32.70 -6.90
CA LYS A 226 1.56 33.69 -6.44
C LYS A 226 2.73 33.91 -7.41
N ILE A 227 2.74 33.25 -8.58
CA ILE A 227 3.82 33.43 -9.59
C ILE A 227 3.50 34.56 -10.60
N PHE A 228 2.35 35.24 -10.47
CA PHE A 228 1.99 36.39 -11.30
C PHE A 228 1.83 37.69 -10.48
N SER A 229 2.89 38.10 -9.79
CA SER A 229 3.09 39.51 -9.45
C SER A 229 4.49 39.89 -9.90
N PRO A 230 4.65 40.46 -11.10
CA PRO A 230 5.91 41.11 -11.46
C PRO A 230 6.12 42.38 -10.59
N PRO A 231 7.39 42.77 -10.39
CA PRO A 231 7.78 43.93 -9.58
C PRO A 231 7.30 45.27 -10.14
#